data_AF-A0A1Q5SRJ6-F1
#
_entry.id   AF-A0A1Q5SRJ6-F1
#
_cell.length_a   1.000
_cell.length_b   1.000
_cell.length_c   1.000
_cell.angle_alpha   90.00
_cell.angle_beta   90.00
_cell.angle_gamma   90.00
#
_symmetry.space_group_name_H-M   'P 1'
#
loop_
_entity.id
_entity.type
_entity.pdbx_description
1 polymer ?
#
loop_
_entity_poly.entity_id
_entity_poly.type
_entity_poly.pdbx_seq_one_letter_code
_entity_poly.pdbx_strand_id
1 'polypeptide(L)'
;MIPKKFMSYFTLFSGFDYDVMAPISIEFGCIVESRDWRRGSKAWRINWHLCMVSEYQVLIGRHANELATWQGVCKKTGLEDDFTSIAQCTKALDHIHLNIIDLIDLIEFRETDNVPQRFSNGRD
;
A
#
# COMPACT_ATOMS: atom_id res chain seq x y z
N MET A 1 -13.21 20.48 12.25
CA MET A 1 -13.36 19.46 11.20
C MET A 1 -12.90 18.14 11.80
N ILE A 2 -13.82 17.24 12.14
CA ILE A 2 -13.44 15.92 12.68
C ILE A 2 -12.90 15.13 11.48
N PRO A 3 -11.66 14.62 11.50
CA PRO A 3 -11.16 13.81 10.40
C PRO A 3 -12.09 12.61 10.26
N LYS A 4 -12.63 12.38 9.05
CA LYS A 4 -13.37 11.16 8.76
C LYS A 4 -12.43 10.00 9.05
N LYS A 5 -12.75 9.18 10.05
CA LYS A 5 -11.95 8.01 10.40
C LYS A 5 -12.03 7.03 9.25
N PHE A 6 -10.98 6.97 8.44
CA PHE A 6 -10.81 5.90 7.47
C PHE A 6 -10.65 4.58 8.25
N MET A 7 -11.49 3.60 7.91
CA MET A 7 -11.49 2.28 8.52
C MET A 7 -10.88 1.28 7.55
N SER A 8 -10.04 0.40 8.07
CA SER A 8 -9.45 -0.67 7.27
C SER A 8 -10.53 -1.68 6.85
N TYR A 9 -10.44 -2.16 5.62
CA TYR A 9 -11.27 -3.20 5.03
C TYR A 9 -11.25 -4.49 5.85
N PHE A 10 -10.09 -4.85 6.43
CA PHE A 10 -9.94 -6.05 7.24
C PHE A 10 -10.84 -6.03 8.49
N THR A 11 -11.22 -4.85 8.98
CA THR A 11 -12.17 -4.71 10.11
C THR A 11 -13.59 -5.19 9.81
N LEU A 12 -13.93 -5.41 8.53
CA LEU A 12 -15.22 -5.98 8.13
C LEU A 12 -15.32 -7.49 8.43
N PHE A 13 -14.20 -8.15 8.76
CA PHE A 13 -14.11 -9.59 8.96
C PHE A 13 -13.84 -9.87 10.44
N SER A 14 -14.92 -10.08 11.21
CA SER A 14 -14.80 -10.39 12.64
C SER A 14 -13.99 -11.67 12.85
N GLY A 15 -12.99 -11.60 13.74
CA GLY A 15 -12.10 -12.73 14.04
C GLY A 15 -10.96 -12.93 13.04
N PHE A 16 -10.84 -12.09 12.01
CA PHE A 16 -9.66 -12.05 11.16
C PHE A 16 -8.54 -11.30 11.88
N ASP A 17 -7.41 -11.97 12.11
CA ASP A 17 -6.21 -11.38 12.69
C ASP A 17 -5.35 -10.84 11.55
N TYR A 18 -5.37 -9.52 11.38
CA TYR A 18 -4.66 -8.85 10.29
C TYR A 18 -3.17 -8.72 10.61
N ASP A 19 -2.33 -9.38 9.81
CA ASP A 19 -0.88 -9.25 9.93
C ASP A 19 -0.37 -8.05 9.13
N VAL A 20 -0.07 -6.96 9.83
CA VAL A 20 0.53 -5.73 9.27
C VAL A 20 1.92 -5.94 8.67
N MET A 21 2.53 -7.11 8.86
CA MET A 21 3.84 -7.47 8.29
C MET A 21 3.73 -8.33 7.03
N ALA A 22 2.53 -8.78 6.67
CA ALA A 22 2.26 -9.50 5.44
C ALA A 22 1.81 -8.54 4.33
N PRO A 23 2.19 -8.78 3.06
CA PRO A 23 1.69 -7.97 1.94
C PRO A 23 0.17 -7.96 1.92
N ILE A 24 -0.43 -6.81 1.61
CA ILE A 24 -1.89 -6.66 1.60
C ILE A 24 -2.58 -7.71 0.69
N SER A 25 -1.88 -8.14 -0.37
CA SER A 25 -2.34 -9.18 -1.27
C SER A 25 -2.41 -10.57 -0.64
N ILE A 26 -1.53 -10.88 0.31
CA ILE A 26 -1.53 -12.13 1.09
C ILE A 26 -2.70 -12.11 2.07
N GLU A 27 -2.86 -11.02 2.82
CA GLU A 27 -3.95 -10.87 3.80
C GLU A 27 -5.33 -10.92 3.11
N PHE A 28 -5.46 -10.28 1.96
CA PHE A 28 -6.67 -10.42 1.14
C PHE A 28 -6.87 -11.86 0.65
N GLY A 29 -5.79 -12.58 0.33
CA GLY A 29 -5.80 -14.00 -0.02
C GLY A 29 -6.43 -14.87 1.07
N CYS A 30 -6.05 -14.65 2.33
CA CYS A 30 -6.64 -15.38 3.47
C CYS A 30 -8.15 -15.15 3.58
N ILE A 31 -8.63 -13.92 3.35
CA ILE A 31 -10.07 -13.63 3.29
C ILE A 31 -10.72 -14.37 2.12
N VAL A 32 -10.12 -14.32 0.94
CA VAL A 32 -10.62 -14.98 -0.27
C VAL A 32 -10.83 -16.48 -0.04
N GLU A 33 -9.87 -17.14 0.61
CA GLU A 33 -9.95 -18.55 0.99
C GLU A 33 -11.08 -18.80 2.00
N SER A 34 -11.16 -18.01 3.07
CA SER A 34 -12.20 -18.16 4.09
C SER A 34 -13.64 -17.99 3.57
N ARG A 35 -13.80 -17.23 2.48
CA ARG A 35 -15.09 -16.92 1.86
C ARG A 35 -15.39 -17.76 0.62
N ASP A 36 -14.50 -18.69 0.25
CA ASP A 36 -14.58 -19.51 -0.96
C ASP A 36 -14.80 -18.68 -2.24
N TRP A 37 -14.11 -17.54 -2.34
CA TRP A 37 -14.20 -16.69 -3.52
C TRP A 37 -13.23 -17.15 -4.60
N ARG A 38 -13.74 -17.56 -5.75
CA ARG A 38 -12.87 -17.85 -6.89
C ARG A 38 -12.17 -16.58 -7.38
N ARG A 39 -10.85 -16.66 -7.62
CA ARG A 39 -10.08 -15.56 -8.23
C ARG A 39 -10.74 -15.10 -9.53
N GLY A 40 -10.90 -13.79 -9.68
CA GLY A 40 -11.57 -13.22 -10.85
C GLY A 40 -13.09 -13.42 -10.88
N SER A 41 -13.72 -13.95 -9.83
CA SER A 41 -15.18 -13.88 -9.70
C SER A 41 -15.67 -12.44 -9.47
N LYS A 42 -16.98 -12.21 -9.60
CA LYS A 42 -17.58 -10.90 -9.29
C LYS A 42 -17.33 -10.49 -7.84
N ALA A 43 -17.51 -11.43 -6.90
CA ALA A 43 -17.24 -11.19 -5.48
C ALA A 43 -15.77 -10.85 -5.23
N TRP A 44 -14.84 -11.61 -5.83
CA TRP A 44 -13.40 -11.35 -5.72
C TRP A 44 -13.04 -9.95 -6.21
N ARG A 45 -13.49 -9.54 -7.41
CA ARG A 45 -13.14 -8.22 -7.99
C ARG A 45 -13.68 -7.05 -7.17
N ILE A 46 -14.92 -7.15 -6.71
CA ILE A 46 -15.55 -6.10 -5.90
C ILE A 46 -14.79 -5.92 -4.60
N ASN A 47 -14.52 -7.02 -3.91
CA ASN A 47 -13.84 -6.98 -2.62
C ASN A 47 -12.37 -6.60 -2.74
N TRP A 48 -11.70 -6.99 -3.84
CA TRP A 48 -10.35 -6.52 -4.12
C TRP A 48 -10.31 -5.00 -4.29
N HIS A 49 -11.24 -4.44 -5.08
CA HIS A 49 -11.35 -2.99 -5.24
C HIS A 49 -11.64 -2.28 -3.92
N LEU A 50 -12.57 -2.80 -3.11
CA LEU A 50 -12.90 -2.24 -1.79
C LEU A 50 -11.72 -2.30 -0.82
N CYS A 51 -10.96 -3.39 -0.83
CA CYS A 51 -9.74 -3.54 -0.05
C CYS A 51 -8.72 -2.46 -0.43
N MET A 52 -8.38 -2.37 -1.72
CA MET A 52 -7.40 -1.39 -2.21
C MET A 52 -7.80 0.05 -1.92
N VAL A 53 -9.07 0.42 -2.14
CA VAL A 53 -9.55 1.78 -1.87
C VAL A 53 -9.51 2.09 -0.37
N SER A 54 -9.96 1.16 0.48
CA SER A 54 -9.99 1.39 1.93
C SER A 54 -8.58 1.52 2.50
N GLU A 55 -7.68 0.59 2.19
CA GLU A 55 -6.32 0.61 2.74
C GLU A 55 -5.50 1.78 2.19
N TYR A 56 -5.68 2.14 0.91
CA TYR A 56 -5.09 3.36 0.36
C TYR A 56 -5.56 4.61 1.15
N GLN A 57 -6.86 4.75 1.40
CA GLN A 57 -7.39 5.89 2.14
C GLN A 57 -6.93 5.89 3.60
N VAL A 58 -6.77 4.72 4.23
CA VAL A 58 -6.24 4.61 5.58
C VAL A 58 -4.77 5.01 5.63
N LEU A 59 -3.93 4.45 4.77
CA LEU A 59 -2.48 4.62 4.84
C LEU A 59 -2.05 5.94 4.21
N ILE A 60 -2.40 6.20 2.96
CA ILE A 60 -2.07 7.46 2.30
C ILE A 60 -2.86 8.61 2.93
N GLY A 61 -4.16 8.45 3.18
CA GLY A 61 -4.95 9.54 3.75
C GLY A 61 -4.49 9.99 5.14
N ARG A 62 -3.88 9.09 5.94
CA ARG A 62 -3.26 9.46 7.23
C ARG A 62 -1.87 10.06 7.07
N HIS A 63 -1.05 9.50 6.18
CA HIS A 63 0.38 9.79 6.12
C HIS A 63 0.81 10.70 4.96
N ALA A 64 -0.11 11.11 4.08
CA ALA A 64 0.20 11.88 2.88
C ALA A 64 0.86 13.23 3.15
N ASN A 65 0.64 13.82 4.33
CA ASN A 65 1.21 15.11 4.71
C ASN A 65 2.50 14.98 5.55
N GLU A 66 2.99 13.76 5.77
CA GLU A 66 4.17 13.51 6.57
C GLU A 66 5.39 13.30 5.67
N LEU A 67 6.33 14.24 5.69
CA LEU A 67 7.58 14.15 4.91
C LEU A 67 8.32 12.83 5.16
N ALA A 68 8.38 12.42 6.42
CA ALA A 68 9.11 11.21 6.82
C ALA A 68 8.49 9.92 6.24
N THR A 69 7.22 9.94 5.84
CA THR A 69 6.58 8.82 5.13
C THR A 69 7.14 8.73 3.71
N TRP A 70 7.12 9.84 2.98
CA TRP A 70 7.64 9.89 1.60
C TRP A 70 9.15 9.65 1.52
N GLN A 71 9.92 10.15 2.49
CA GLN A 71 11.35 9.84 2.60
C GLN A 71 11.58 8.33 2.81
N GLY A 72 10.75 7.67 3.63
CA GLY A 72 10.81 6.21 3.82
C GLY A 72 10.54 5.45 2.53
N VAL A 73 9.52 5.87 1.77
CA VAL A 73 9.24 5.31 0.44
C VAL A 73 10.44 5.52 -0.50
N CYS A 74 10.96 6.75 -0.61
CA CYS A 74 12.16 7.03 -1.39
C CYS A 74 13.32 6.10 -1.03
N LYS A 75 13.66 5.99 0.26
CA LYS A 75 14.75 5.14 0.76
C LYS A 75 14.56 3.67 0.34
N LYS A 76 13.37 3.11 0.56
CA LYS A 76 13.09 1.71 0.18
C LYS A 76 13.12 1.48 -1.32
N THR A 77 12.78 2.51 -2.08
CA THR A 77 12.89 2.49 -3.55
C THR A 77 14.30 2.82 -4.03
N GLY A 78 15.28 2.97 -3.14
CA GLY A 78 16.70 3.25 -3.41
C GLY A 78 16.97 4.65 -3.95
N LEU A 79 16.08 5.60 -3.67
CA LEU A 79 16.29 7.03 -3.89
C LEU A 79 16.92 7.60 -2.62
N GLU A 80 18.25 7.58 -2.57
CA GLU A 80 19.05 8.15 -1.49
C GLU A 80 19.44 9.58 -1.85
N ASP A 81 18.68 10.55 -1.34
CA ASP A 81 18.93 11.98 -1.56
C ASP A 81 18.41 12.77 -0.34
N ASP A 82 18.90 14.01 -0.16
CA ASP A 82 18.50 14.89 0.94
C ASP A 82 17.17 15.58 0.65
N PHE A 83 16.12 14.80 0.44
CA PHE A 83 14.79 15.33 0.20
C PHE A 83 14.25 16.03 1.45
N THR A 84 14.03 17.35 1.35
CA THR A 84 13.56 18.21 2.44
C THR A 84 12.08 18.57 2.33
N SER A 85 11.39 18.07 1.29
CA SER A 85 9.97 18.32 1.06
C SER A 85 9.28 17.15 0.35
N ILE A 86 7.96 17.04 0.57
CA ILE A 86 7.13 16.00 -0.05
C ILE A 86 7.19 16.11 -1.57
N ALA A 87 7.15 17.33 -2.10
CA ALA A 87 7.21 17.59 -3.54
C ALA A 87 8.50 17.03 -4.19
N GLN A 88 9.64 17.09 -3.48
CA GLN A 88 10.88 16.50 -3.96
C GLN A 88 10.81 14.97 -3.97
N CYS A 89 10.32 14.35 -2.89
CA CYS A 89 10.13 12.91 -2.83
C CYS A 89 9.20 12.42 -3.93
N THR A 90 8.03 13.04 -4.10
CA THR A 90 7.05 12.64 -5.13
C THR A 90 7.62 12.80 -6.54
N LYS A 91 8.40 13.86 -6.79
CA LYS A 91 9.05 14.05 -8.09
C LYS A 91 10.10 12.99 -8.39
N ALA A 92 10.87 12.57 -7.38
CA ALA A 92 11.86 11.50 -7.56
C ALA A 92 11.18 10.15 -7.80
N LEU A 93 10.09 9.87 -7.07
CA LEU A 93 9.28 8.66 -7.23
C LEU A 93 8.56 8.58 -8.59
N ASP A 94 8.28 9.70 -9.25
CA ASP A 94 7.65 9.73 -10.59
C ASP A 94 8.49 9.00 -11.67
N HIS A 95 9.80 8.87 -11.44
CA HIS A 95 10.69 8.11 -12.31
C HIS A 95 10.69 6.59 -12.04
N ILE A 96 9.98 6.13 -11.00
CA ILE A 96 9.86 4.73 -10.60
C ILE A 96 8.42 4.27 -10.84
N HIS A 97 8.25 3.19 -11.61
CA HIS A 97 6.95 2.57 -11.80
C HIS A 97 6.58 1.73 -10.57
N LEU A 98 5.97 2.37 -9.57
CA LEU A 98 5.35 1.70 -8.42
C LEU A 98 3.86 1.50 -8.70
N ASN A 99 3.38 0.26 -8.56
CA ASN A 99 1.94 0.04 -8.58
C ASN A 99 1.34 0.39 -7.19
N ILE A 100 0.02 0.55 -7.11
CA ILE A 100 -0.67 0.97 -5.87
C ILE A 100 -0.45 -0.03 -4.73
N ILE A 101 -0.33 -1.33 -5.03
CA ILE A 101 -0.09 -2.38 -4.04
C ILE A 101 1.31 -2.20 -3.45
N ASP A 102 2.32 -2.02 -4.29
CA ASP A 102 3.69 -1.79 -3.85
C ASP A 102 3.77 -0.54 -2.96
N LEU A 103 3.07 0.54 -3.32
CA LEU A 103 3.05 1.76 -2.52
C LEU A 103 2.41 1.55 -1.14
N ILE A 104 1.29 0.82 -1.09
CA ILE A 104 0.61 0.46 0.17
C ILE A 104 1.55 -0.35 1.07
N ASP A 105 2.10 -1.43 0.53
CA ASP A 105 3.01 -2.32 1.24
C ASP A 105 4.24 -1.56 1.77
N LEU A 106 4.83 -0.65 0.98
CA LEU A 106 5.99 0.14 1.40
C LEU A 106 5.72 1.05 2.60
N ILE A 107 4.55 1.67 2.63
CA ILE A 107 4.13 2.60 3.68
C ILE A 107 3.74 1.84 4.94
N GLU A 108 3.05 0.72 4.79
CA GLU A 108 2.64 -0.13 5.90
C GLU A 108 3.86 -0.77 6.58
N PHE A 109 4.81 -1.27 5.79
CA PHE A 109 6.04 -1.89 6.30
C PHE A 109 7.10 -0.91 6.78
N ARG A 110 6.78 0.34 7.15
CA ARG A 110 7.75 1.44 7.37
C ARG A 110 8.99 1.06 8.21
N GLU A 111 8.88 0.05 9.07
CA GLU A 111 9.91 -0.49 9.96
C GLU A 111 10.69 -1.73 9.43
N THR A 112 10.45 -2.21 8.20
CA THR A 112 11.10 -3.41 7.66
C THR A 112 11.96 -3.14 6.42
N ASP A 113 13.01 -3.96 6.24
CA ASP A 113 13.98 -3.90 5.14
C ASP A 113 13.45 -4.48 3.80
N ASN A 114 12.14 -4.61 3.63
CA ASN A 114 11.56 -5.12 2.38
C ASN A 114 11.77 -4.12 1.23
N VAL A 115 12.52 -4.54 0.22
CA VAL A 115 12.77 -3.79 -1.02
C VAL A 115 11.73 -4.19 -2.08
N PRO A 116 11.03 -3.23 -2.71
CA PRO A 116 9.98 -3.54 -3.68
C PRO A 116 10.56 -4.07 -5.00
N GLN A 117 9.76 -4.85 -5.72
CA GLN A 117 10.10 -5.31 -7.07
C GLN A 117 10.07 -4.12 -8.03
N ARG A 118 11.24 -3.70 -8.53
CA ARG A 118 11.34 -2.65 -9.54
C ARG A 118 10.96 -3.21 -10.92
N PHE A 119 10.04 -2.56 -11.61
CA PHE A 119 9.82 -2.82 -13.03
C PHE A 119 10.74 -1.91 -13.87
N SER A 120 11.56 -2.51 -14.73
CA SER A 120 12.39 -1.76 -15.66
C SER A 120 11.52 -1.07 -16.72
N ASN A 121 11.91 0.15 -17.11
CA ASN A 121 11.39 0.77 -18.32
C ASN A 121 11.93 -0.02 -19.52
N GLY A 122 11.11 -0.91 -20.07
CA GLY A 122 11.40 -1.57 -21.33
C GLY A 122 11.43 -0.54 -22.46
N ARG A 123 12.63 -0.04 -22.76
CA ARG A 123 12.98 0.39 -24.11
C ARG A 123 13.93 -0.67 -24.66
N ASP A 124 13.34 -1.64 -25.34
CA ASP A 124 13.94 -2.37 -26.46
C ASP A 124 12.81 -2.60 -27.49
#